data_AF-A0A2S5CE66-F1
#
_entry.id   AF-A0A2S5CE66-F1
#
_cell.length_a   1.000
_cell.length_b   1.000
_cell.length_c   1.000
_cell.angle_alpha   90.00
_cell.angle_beta   90.00
_cell.angle_gamma   90.00
#
_symmetry.space_group_name_H-M   'P 1'
#
loop_
_entity.id
_entity.type
_entity.pdbx_description
1 polymer ?
#
loop_
_entity_poly.entity_id
_entity_poly.type
_entity_poly.pdbx_seq_one_letter_code
_entity_poly.pdbx_strand_id
1 'polypeptide(L)'
;MTPSRKINVTSQEINKNSVVLRCDEDYERWYLEQFDFSMFSDVEAKNAMEEERPDYYPCIPLLQEDRYEVTYLGEDLVKHWFRNFIQ
;
A
#
# COMPACT_ATOMS: atom_id res chain seq x y z
N MET A 1 22.81 -12.17 20.17
CA MET A 1 21.38 -11.91 19.90
C MET A 1 21.15 -10.41 20.04
N THR A 2 21.14 -9.68 18.93
CA THR A 2 20.82 -8.25 18.92
C THR A 2 19.31 -8.10 19.07
N PRO A 3 18.81 -7.28 20.00
CA PRO A 3 17.38 -7.05 20.12
C PRO A 3 16.91 -6.36 18.83
N SER A 4 16.00 -7.03 18.10
CA SER A 4 15.33 -6.43 16.95
C SER A 4 14.59 -5.19 17.45
N ARG A 5 15.10 -4.02 17.07
CA ARG A 5 14.59 -2.72 17.48
C ARG A 5 13.23 -2.58 16.78
N LYS A 6 12.15 -2.94 17.48
CA LYS A 6 10.79 -2.70 16.98
C LYS A 6 10.62 -1.20 16.83
N ILE A 7 10.71 -0.72 15.59
CA ILE A 7 10.39 0.65 15.24
C ILE A 7 8.87 0.70 15.32
N ASN A 8 8.34 1.37 16.35
CA ASN A 8 6.91 1.69 16.42
C ASN A 8 6.67 2.78 15.36
N VAL A 9 6.45 2.36 14.12
CA VAL A 9 6.07 3.24 13.02
C VAL A 9 4.56 3.39 13.12
N THR A 10 4.10 4.54 13.59
CA THR A 10 2.65 4.81 13.72
C THR A 10 1.96 4.77 12.36
N SER A 11 0.64 4.53 12.31
CA SER A 11 -0.18 4.52 11.08
C SER A 11 -0.09 5.83 10.29
N GLN A 12 0.21 6.94 10.98
CA GLN A 12 0.55 8.22 10.38
C GLN A 12 1.91 8.21 9.65
N GLU A 13 2.88 7.43 10.10
CA GLU A 13 4.21 7.32 9.49
C GLU A 13 4.25 6.33 8.32
N ILE A 14 3.45 5.26 8.36
CA ILE A 14 3.37 4.30 7.25
C ILE A 14 2.79 4.98 5.99
N ASN A 15 1.77 5.84 6.19
CA ASN A 15 1.08 6.53 5.08
C ASN A 15 1.62 7.94 4.80
N LYS A 16 2.71 8.39 5.46
CA LYS A 16 3.31 9.73 5.26
C LYS A 16 3.81 9.96 3.83
N ASN A 17 4.04 8.88 3.08
CA ASN A 17 4.48 8.89 1.68
C ASN A 17 3.46 8.20 0.76
N SER A 18 2.16 8.40 1.02
CA SER A 18 1.10 7.80 0.21
C SER A 18 1.27 8.10 -1.29
N VAL A 19 1.25 7.04 -2.09
CA VAL A 19 1.38 7.10 -3.56
C VAL A 19 0.02 7.03 -4.22
N VAL A 20 -0.10 7.57 -5.44
CA VAL A 20 -1.29 7.36 -6.26
C VAL A 20 -1.00 6.24 -7.24
N LEU A 21 -1.77 5.16 -7.15
CA LEU A 21 -1.75 4.10 -8.13
C LEU A 21 -2.67 4.50 -9.27
N ARG A 22 -2.14 4.57 -10.50
CA ARG A 22 -2.91 5.00 -11.68
C ARG A 22 -3.32 3.84 -12.57
N CYS A 23 -2.68 2.68 -12.42
CA CYS A 23 -2.91 1.48 -13.18
C CYS A 23 -2.37 0.24 -12.43
N ASP A 24 -2.58 -0.94 -13.01
CA ASP A 24 -2.08 -2.22 -12.49
C ASP A 24 -0.56 -2.23 -12.30
N GLU A 25 0.20 -1.66 -13.24
CA GLU A 25 1.66 -1.65 -13.14
C GLU A 25 2.18 -0.78 -11.97
N ASP A 26 1.41 0.24 -11.56
CA ASP A 26 1.73 1.00 -10.35
C ASP A 26 1.45 0.15 -9.10
N TYR A 27 0.33 -0.57 -9.10
CA TYR A 27 -0.05 -1.46 -7.99
C TYR A 27 0.97 -2.58 -7.77
N GLU A 28 1.35 -3.32 -8.82
CA GLU A 28 2.29 -4.45 -8.69
C GLU A 28 3.62 -4.00 -8.11
N ARG A 29 4.16 -2.87 -8.59
CA ARG A 29 5.42 -2.30 -8.06
C ARG A 29 5.27 -1.90 -6.60
N TRP A 30 4.22 -1.18 -6.26
CA TRP A 30 3.96 -0.74 -4.89
C TRP A 30 3.81 -1.94 -3.94
N TYR A 31 3.01 -2.94 -4.32
CA TYR A 31 2.71 -4.11 -3.48
C TYR A 31 3.97 -4.93 -3.19
N LEU A 32 4.81 -5.17 -4.20
CA LEU A 32 6.10 -5.87 -4.04
C LEU A 32 7.14 -5.08 -3.22
N GLU A 33 7.02 -3.76 -3.15
CA GLU A 33 7.86 -2.93 -2.28
C GLU A 33 7.39 -2.94 -0.81
N GLN A 34 6.09 -3.16 -0.57
CA GLN A 34 5.53 -3.16 0.79
C GLN A 34 5.65 -4.51 1.49
N PHE A 35 5.52 -5.62 0.75
CA PHE A 35 5.40 -6.96 1.32
C PHE A 35 6.59 -7.85 0.94
N ASP A 36 7.12 -8.58 1.92
CA ASP A 36 8.21 -9.53 1.70
C ASP A 36 7.65 -10.91 1.33
N PHE A 37 7.84 -11.31 0.07
CA PHE A 37 7.42 -12.61 -0.46
C PHE A 37 8.54 -13.67 -0.46
N SER A 38 9.69 -13.41 0.18
CA SER A 38 10.85 -14.32 0.14
C SER A 38 10.59 -15.75 0.62
N MET A 39 9.55 -15.95 1.43
CA MET A 39 9.14 -17.27 1.94
C MET A 39 8.04 -17.95 1.12
N PHE A 40 7.50 -17.29 0.10
CA PHE A 40 6.40 -17.77 -0.73
C PHE A 40 6.90 -18.11 -2.14
N SER A 41 6.22 -19.04 -2.81
CA SER A 41 6.43 -19.27 -4.22
C SER A 41 5.90 -18.11 -5.07
N ASP A 42 6.41 -17.95 -6.28
CA ASP A 42 5.95 -16.92 -7.23
C ASP A 42 4.44 -16.99 -7.48
N VAL A 43 3.86 -18.20 -7.46
CA VAL A 43 2.42 -18.43 -7.65
C VAL A 43 1.62 -17.95 -6.45
N GLU A 44 2.09 -18.23 -5.24
CA GLU A 44 1.42 -17.79 -4.00
C GLU A 44 1.48 -16.26 -3.88
N ALA A 45 2.64 -15.65 -4.17
CA ALA A 45 2.80 -14.21 -4.17
C ALA A 45 1.85 -13.54 -5.18
N LYS A 46 1.74 -14.12 -6.39
CA LYS A 46 0.82 -13.63 -7.41
C LYS A 46 -0.64 -13.76 -6.97
N ASN A 47 -1.03 -14.88 -6.39
CA ASN A 47 -2.40 -15.08 -5.93
C ASN A 47 -2.78 -14.09 -4.82
N ALA A 48 -1.89 -13.87 -3.84
CA ALA A 48 -2.12 -12.88 -2.79
C ALA A 48 -2.32 -11.47 -3.37
N MET A 49 -1.46 -11.09 -4.32
CA MET A 49 -1.57 -9.81 -5.00
C MET A 49 -2.86 -9.66 -5.81
N GLU A 50 -3.37 -10.72 -6.45
CA GLU A 50 -4.66 -10.71 -7.15
C GLU A 50 -5.85 -10.62 -6.18
N GLU A 51 -5.76 -11.26 -5.00
CA GLU A 51 -6.81 -11.20 -3.97
C GLU A 51 -6.95 -9.81 -3.35
N GLU A 52 -5.85 -9.07 -3.21
CA GLU A 52 -5.81 -7.72 -2.65
C GLU A 52 -5.87 -6.61 -3.69
N ARG A 53 -5.96 -6.96 -4.98
CA ARG A 53 -5.94 -5.99 -6.09
C ARG A 53 -7.11 -5.01 -5.98
N PRO A 54 -6.88 -3.69 -6.17
CA PRO A 54 -7.96 -2.72 -6.16
C PRO A 54 -8.88 -2.87 -7.38
N ASP A 55 -10.18 -2.70 -7.17
CA ASP A 55 -11.19 -2.78 -8.25
C ASP A 55 -11.11 -1.61 -9.24
N TYR A 56 -10.60 -0.46 -8.79
CA TYR A 56 -10.62 0.79 -9.56
C TYR A 56 -9.35 1.62 -9.37
N TYR A 57 -8.93 2.27 -10.45
CA TYR A 57 -7.89 3.28 -10.49
C TYR A 57 -8.45 4.62 -10.99
N PRO A 58 -7.86 5.78 -10.60
CA PRO A 58 -6.74 5.91 -9.67
C PRO A 58 -7.17 5.77 -8.21
N CYS A 59 -6.28 5.26 -7.37
CA CYS A 59 -6.53 5.10 -5.95
C CYS A 59 -5.29 5.39 -5.10
N ILE A 60 -5.51 5.59 -3.79
CA ILE A 60 -4.43 5.68 -2.80
C ILE A 60 -4.56 4.50 -1.84
N PRO A 61 -3.57 3.59 -1.76
CA PRO A 61 -3.55 2.53 -0.79
C PRO A 61 -3.21 3.09 0.59
N LEU A 62 -3.91 2.61 1.62
CA LEU A 62 -3.67 2.92 3.02
C LEU A 62 -3.42 1.61 3.78
N LEU A 63 -2.25 1.50 4.39
CA LEU A 63 -1.90 0.36 5.23
C LEU A 63 -2.42 0.57 6.65
N GLN A 64 -3.16 -0.41 7.16
CA GLN A 64 -3.63 -0.44 8.54
C GLN A 64 -2.67 -1.26 9.43
N GLU A 65 -2.09 -0.62 10.46
CA GLU A 65 -1.08 -1.20 11.37
C GLU A 65 -1.50 -2.55 11.98
N ASP A 66 -2.78 -2.71 12.28
CA ASP A 66 -3.25 -3.77 13.17
C ASP A 66 -3.63 -5.06 12.43
N ARG A 67 -3.74 -5.00 11.09
CA ARG A 67 -4.36 -6.08 10.30
C ARG A 67 -3.60 -6.51 9.06
N TYR A 68 -2.49 -5.85 8.71
CA TYR A 68 -1.86 -6.01 7.39
C TYR A 68 -2.87 -5.86 6.25
N GLU A 69 -3.90 -5.02 6.47
CA GLU A 69 -5.00 -4.84 5.55
C GLU A 69 -4.76 -3.54 4.76
N VAL A 70 -4.94 -3.60 3.44
CA VAL A 70 -4.86 -2.46 2.55
C VAL A 70 -6.26 -1.92 2.28
N THR A 71 -6.48 -0.64 2.53
CA THR A 71 -7.70 0.07 2.14
C THR A 71 -7.41 1.03 1.00
N TYR A 72 -8.19 0.98 -0.07
CA TYR A 72 -8.01 1.85 -1.23
C TYR A 72 -8.97 3.02 -1.21
N LEU A 73 -8.44 4.24 -1.20
CA LEU A 73 -9.25 5.46 -1.35
C LEU A 73 -9.44 5.78 -2.83
N GLY A 74 -10.70 5.93 -3.24
CA GLY A 74 -11.08 6.24 -4.61
C GLY A 74 -10.76 7.68 -5.04
N GLU A 75 -10.83 7.89 -6.35
CA GLU A 75 -10.43 9.12 -7.07
C GLU A 75 -10.98 10.42 -6.45
N ASP A 76 -12.19 10.42 -5.90
CA ASP A 76 -12.79 11.63 -5.30
C ASP A 76 -12.00 12.14 -4.09
N LEU A 77 -11.51 11.22 -3.25
CA LEU A 77 -10.63 11.55 -2.12
C LEU A 77 -9.24 11.94 -2.59
N VAL A 78 -8.73 11.27 -3.64
CA VAL A 78 -7.47 11.65 -4.29
C VAL A 78 -7.56 13.10 -4.77
N LYS A 79 -8.58 13.46 -5.55
CA LYS A 79 -8.83 14.82 -6.05
C LYS A 79 -8.91 15.85 -4.93
N HIS A 80 -9.54 15.51 -3.81
CA HIS A 80 -9.62 16.39 -2.64
C HIS A 80 -8.23 16.60 -2.00
N TRP A 81 -7.44 15.55 -1.85
CA TRP A 81 -6.09 15.62 -1.28
C TRP A 81 -5.14 16.46 -2.16
N PHE A 82 -5.16 16.25 -3.48
CA PHE A 82 -4.33 17.00 -4.42
C PHE A 82 -4.68 18.48 -4.50
N ARG A 83 -5.96 18.85 -4.34
CA ARG A 83 -6.39 20.26 -4.30
C ARG A 83 -5.87 21.01 -3.08
N ASN A 84 -5.64 20.33 -1.96
CA ASN A 84 -5.24 20.96 -0.70
C ASN A 84 -3.72 20.93 -0.44
N PHE A 85 -2.96 20.05 -1.10
CA PHE A 85 -1.50 19.93 -0.92
C PHE A 85 -0.67 20.66 -2.00
N ILE A 86 -1.29 21.22 -3.05
CA ILE A 86 -0.61 22.01 -4.10
C ILE A 86 -1.04 23.51 -4.04
N GLN A 87 -1.26 24.05 -2.84
CA GLN A 87 -1.37 25.51 -2.63
C GLN A 87 -0.27 26.01 -1.70
#